data_AF-A0A921G1U8-F1
#
_entry.id   AF-A0A921G1U8-F1
#
_cell.length_a   1.000
_cell.length_b   1.000
_cell.length_c   1.000
_cell.angle_alpha   90.00
_cell.angle_beta   90.00
_cell.angle_gamma   90.00
#
_symmetry.space_group_name_H-M   'P 1'
#
loop_
_entity.id
_entity.type
_entity.pdbx_description
1 polymer ?
#
loop_
_entity_poly.entity_id
_entity_poly.type
_entity_poly.pdbx_seq_one_letter_code
_entity_poly.pdbx_strand_id
1 'polypeptide(L)'
;MNPILEYWKLIDSGKEIVSSKISRTYRHIVEDIIHNKQSEWEYSETKAWHAIDFIERYCKHSKGSVAGQSFILELWQKALIAVMFGIVGKVDGLRKYQEVVLIVARKNGKSTLAAAVGLYLQIADGELGPEIYAVATKKDQAKIIWLEGKRMVKKSRALNKRIKTLVAEMVSDGNDGVFKPLGRDSDTLDGLNVHGALFDEVHAWKDMNLYDVVVDGTSSREQPIVFTTSTAGTVRESVFDRLYDECEMVINGYDDPEGYKNERLLPVIYELDERKEWTDPKAWKKANPGLGTIKKIDSLASKVKKAQSNPLLVKNLVCKDFNIRETNGEAWLTFEQLNNQEKFDIAQLKPRYGIGGVDLASTTDL
;
A
#
# COMPACT_ATOMS: atom_id res chain seq x y z
N MET A 1 20.11 2.37 -16.73
CA MET A 1 19.21 3.54 -16.51
C MET A 1 18.61 3.40 -15.12
N ASN A 2 18.69 4.41 -14.25
CA ASN A 2 18.16 4.34 -12.88
C ASN A 2 16.69 4.78 -12.85
N PRO A 3 15.71 3.87 -12.61
CA PRO A 3 14.29 4.22 -12.62
C PRO A 3 13.90 5.20 -11.52
N ILE A 4 14.65 5.24 -10.41
CA ILE A 4 14.42 6.17 -9.29
C ILE A 4 14.67 7.60 -9.76
N LEU A 5 15.82 7.84 -10.41
CA LEU A 5 16.19 9.15 -10.95
C LEU A 5 15.28 9.57 -12.10
N GLU A 6 14.87 8.62 -12.94
CA GLU A 6 13.92 8.89 -14.03
C GLU A 6 12.56 9.36 -13.50
N TYR A 7 12.03 8.66 -12.49
CA TYR A 7 10.77 9.02 -11.85
C TYR A 7 10.87 10.35 -11.11
N TRP A 8 11.94 10.55 -10.33
CA TRP A 8 12.21 11.82 -9.63
C TRP A 8 12.27 13.00 -10.59
N LYS A 9 12.94 12.86 -11.74
CA LYS A 9 13.01 13.91 -12.76
C LYS A 9 11.63 14.32 -13.28
N LEU A 10 10.69 13.37 -13.42
CA LEU A 10 9.33 13.69 -13.84
C LEU A 10 8.52 14.37 -12.73
N ILE A 11 8.73 13.97 -11.47
CA ILE A 11 8.14 14.61 -10.29
C ILE A 11 8.63 16.06 -10.17
N ASP A 12 9.95 16.25 -10.16
CA ASP A 12 10.60 17.56 -9.97
C ASP A 12 10.27 18.55 -11.09
N SER A 13 10.14 18.06 -12.33
CA SER A 13 9.69 18.88 -13.47
C SER A 13 8.17 19.13 -13.53
N GLY A 14 7.39 18.53 -12.63
CA GLY A 14 5.92 18.62 -12.61
C GLY A 14 5.22 17.87 -13.74
N LYS A 15 5.94 17.03 -14.50
CA LYS A 15 5.35 16.17 -15.55
C LYS A 15 4.57 15.00 -14.96
N GLU A 16 5.01 14.50 -13.82
CA GLU A 16 4.25 13.53 -13.03
C GLU A 16 3.71 14.20 -11.78
N ILE A 17 2.38 14.21 -11.65
CA ILE A 17 1.69 14.87 -10.53
C ILE A 17 1.54 13.87 -9.40
N VAL A 18 2.26 14.12 -8.29
CA VAL A 18 2.26 13.27 -7.09
C VAL A 18 1.88 14.08 -5.84
N SER A 19 1.56 13.39 -4.74
CA SER A 19 1.36 14.02 -3.44
C SER A 19 2.66 14.60 -2.88
N SER A 20 2.54 15.55 -1.96
CA SER A 20 3.67 16.10 -1.20
C SER A 20 4.49 14.99 -0.53
N LYS A 21 3.84 13.97 0.04
CA LYS A 21 4.52 12.83 0.67
C LYS A 21 5.38 12.04 -0.31
N ILE A 22 4.86 11.70 -1.48
CA ILE A 22 5.66 11.00 -2.51
C ILE A 22 6.82 11.88 -2.97
N SER A 23 6.59 13.18 -3.18
CA SER A 23 7.66 14.09 -3.54
C SER A 23 8.76 14.14 -2.48
N ARG A 24 8.41 14.18 -1.19
CA ARG A 24 9.38 14.20 -0.08
C ARG A 24 10.15 12.89 0.03
N THR A 25 9.47 11.74 -0.04
CA THR A 25 10.12 10.42 -0.01
C THR A 25 11.12 10.26 -1.15
N TYR A 26 10.75 10.57 -2.40
CA TYR A 26 11.68 10.42 -3.52
C TYR A 26 12.80 11.46 -3.52
N ARG A 27 12.53 12.69 -3.04
CA ARG A 27 13.59 13.68 -2.81
C ARG A 27 14.63 13.16 -1.84
N HIS A 28 14.20 12.65 -0.68
CA HIS A 28 15.10 12.09 0.33
C HIS A 28 15.95 10.95 -0.24
N ILE A 29 15.33 10.00 -0.94
CA ILE A 29 16.07 8.89 -1.57
C ILE A 29 17.10 9.41 -2.59
N VAL A 30 16.76 10.42 -3.38
CA VAL A 30 17.68 10.91 -4.41
C VAL A 30 18.80 11.76 -3.80
N GLU A 31 18.46 12.75 -2.98
CA GLU A 31 19.42 13.72 -2.48
C GLU A 31 20.26 13.14 -1.32
N ASP A 32 19.61 12.51 -0.34
CA ASP A 32 20.27 12.08 0.91
C ASP A 32 20.88 10.68 0.84
N ILE A 33 20.50 9.88 -0.15
CA ILE A 33 21.04 8.53 -0.37
C ILE A 33 21.85 8.45 -1.66
N ILE A 34 21.23 8.68 -2.83
CA ILE A 34 21.89 8.42 -4.11
C ILE A 34 22.97 9.46 -4.43
N HIS A 35 22.70 10.75 -4.23
CA HIS A 35 23.65 11.82 -4.50
C HIS A 35 24.60 12.09 -3.34
N ASN A 36 24.20 11.77 -2.11
CA ASN A 36 25.02 11.95 -0.92
C ASN A 36 26.14 10.90 -0.84
N LYS A 37 27.36 11.33 -1.17
CA LYS A 37 28.56 10.47 -1.08
C LYS A 37 28.85 9.97 0.33
N GLN A 38 28.40 10.68 1.37
CA GLN A 38 28.59 10.31 2.77
C GLN A 38 27.52 9.35 3.29
N SER A 39 26.46 9.08 2.52
CA SER A 39 25.45 8.09 2.91
C SER A 39 26.08 6.71 3.11
N GLU A 40 25.65 5.96 4.12
CA GLU A 40 26.03 4.55 4.32
C GLU A 40 25.39 3.63 3.27
N TRP A 41 24.38 4.15 2.56
CA TRP A 41 23.59 3.46 1.56
C TRP A 41 23.98 3.91 0.15
N GLU A 42 23.79 3.03 -0.83
CA GLU A 42 24.01 3.33 -2.24
C GLU A 42 23.00 2.63 -3.14
N TYR A 43 22.91 3.09 -4.39
CA TYR A 43 22.11 2.44 -5.42
C TYR A 43 22.92 1.38 -6.17
N SER A 44 22.54 0.12 -6.02
CA SER A 44 23.00 -1.00 -6.82
C SER A 44 22.10 -1.18 -8.05
N GLU A 45 22.59 -0.75 -9.22
CA GLU A 45 21.89 -0.95 -10.49
C GLU A 45 21.65 -2.43 -10.77
N THR A 46 22.62 -3.29 -10.47
CA THR A 46 22.52 -4.74 -10.67
C THR A 46 21.37 -5.34 -9.88
N LYS A 47 21.24 -5.04 -8.58
CA LYS A 47 20.18 -5.62 -7.75
C LYS A 47 18.81 -5.06 -8.11
N ALA A 48 18.72 -3.76 -8.38
CA ALA A 48 17.49 -3.12 -8.84
C ALA A 48 16.96 -3.77 -10.12
N TRP A 49 17.82 -3.89 -11.15
CA TRP A 49 17.42 -4.46 -12.43
C TRP A 49 17.23 -5.96 -12.38
N HIS A 50 17.92 -6.70 -11.49
CA HIS A 50 17.65 -8.11 -11.29
C HIS A 50 16.18 -8.36 -10.89
N ALA A 51 15.67 -7.58 -9.93
CA ALA A 51 14.28 -7.66 -9.49
C ALA A 51 13.30 -7.19 -10.59
N ILE A 52 13.58 -6.06 -11.24
CA ILE A 52 12.72 -5.53 -12.32
C ILE A 52 12.65 -6.50 -13.49
N ASP A 53 13.79 -6.99 -13.98
CA ASP A 53 13.86 -7.94 -15.10
C ASP A 53 13.17 -9.25 -14.75
N PHE A 54 13.31 -9.75 -13.52
CA PHE A 54 12.59 -10.94 -13.09
C PHE A 54 11.08 -10.75 -13.25
N ILE A 55 10.55 -9.62 -12.76
CA ILE A 55 9.13 -9.31 -12.86
C ILE A 55 8.72 -9.19 -14.33
N GLU A 56 9.36 -8.33 -15.12
CA GLU A 56 8.91 -8.06 -16.49
C GLU A 56 9.08 -9.26 -17.44
N ARG A 57 10.08 -10.11 -17.22
CA ARG A 57 10.34 -11.28 -18.08
C ARG A 57 9.49 -12.48 -17.68
N TYR A 58 9.42 -12.78 -16.39
CA TYR A 58 8.86 -14.05 -15.90
C TYR A 58 7.46 -13.93 -15.32
N CYS A 59 7.07 -12.78 -14.75
CA CYS A 59 5.72 -12.59 -14.23
C CYS A 59 4.75 -12.27 -15.37
N LYS A 60 3.59 -12.95 -15.37
CA LYS A 60 2.52 -12.80 -16.38
C LYS A 60 1.21 -12.32 -15.78
N HIS A 61 0.47 -11.49 -16.50
CA HIS A 61 -0.86 -11.08 -16.08
C HIS A 61 -1.82 -12.27 -15.94
N SER A 62 -2.49 -12.37 -14.79
CA SER A 62 -3.30 -13.54 -14.47
C SER A 62 -4.74 -13.47 -15.01
N LYS A 63 -5.28 -12.27 -15.23
CA LYS A 63 -6.69 -12.02 -15.57
C LYS A 63 -6.85 -10.93 -16.63
N GLY A 64 -8.05 -10.82 -17.18
CA GLY A 64 -8.45 -9.76 -18.12
C GLY A 64 -7.95 -9.99 -19.54
N SER A 65 -8.09 -8.97 -20.38
CA SER A 65 -7.72 -8.99 -21.81
C SER A 65 -6.23 -9.21 -22.05
N VAL A 66 -5.39 -8.90 -21.07
CA VAL A 66 -3.92 -9.05 -21.13
C VAL A 66 -3.41 -10.35 -20.49
N ALA A 67 -4.32 -11.26 -20.14
CA ALA A 67 -4.01 -12.55 -19.54
C ALA A 67 -2.91 -13.31 -20.31
N GLY A 68 -1.80 -13.65 -19.64
CA GLY A 68 -0.67 -14.39 -20.22
C GLY A 68 0.43 -13.51 -20.82
N GLN A 69 0.17 -12.21 -21.01
CA GLN A 69 1.19 -11.24 -21.39
C GLN A 69 2.15 -10.96 -20.22
N SER A 70 3.36 -10.51 -20.53
CA SER A 70 4.34 -10.07 -19.54
C SER A 70 3.77 -8.95 -18.66
N PHE A 71 4.06 -9.00 -17.36
CA PHE A 71 3.73 -7.93 -16.44
C PHE A 71 4.77 -6.82 -16.55
N ILE A 72 4.56 -5.91 -17.50
CA ILE A 72 5.42 -4.74 -17.69
C ILE A 72 5.08 -3.71 -16.62
N LEU A 73 6.09 -3.23 -15.91
CA LEU A 73 5.95 -2.30 -14.80
C LEU A 73 5.84 -0.87 -15.33
N GLU A 74 4.88 -0.12 -14.79
CA GLU A 74 4.86 1.34 -14.96
C GLU A 74 6.07 1.96 -14.26
N LEU A 75 6.49 3.16 -14.69
CA LEU A 75 7.69 3.80 -14.15
C LEU A 75 7.67 3.96 -12.63
N TRP A 76 6.53 4.32 -12.04
CA TRP A 76 6.39 4.41 -10.58
C TRP A 76 6.58 3.05 -9.87
N GLN A 77 6.16 1.95 -10.52
CA GLN A 77 6.38 0.60 -10.00
C GLN A 77 7.85 0.19 -10.16
N LYS A 78 8.49 0.52 -11.29
CA LYS A 78 9.94 0.32 -11.47
C LYS A 78 10.74 1.08 -10.43
N ALA A 79 10.40 2.34 -10.19
CA ALA A 79 11.03 3.16 -9.18
C ALA A 79 10.85 2.53 -7.78
N LEU A 80 9.64 2.09 -7.41
CA LEU A 80 9.40 1.38 -6.16
C LEU A 80 10.27 0.12 -6.02
N ILE A 81 10.24 -0.78 -7.01
CA ILE A 81 11.04 -2.02 -6.99
C ILE A 81 12.54 -1.72 -6.95
N ALA A 82 12.99 -0.69 -7.67
CA ALA A 82 14.38 -0.23 -7.64
C ALA A 82 14.78 0.29 -6.25
N VAL A 83 13.89 0.98 -5.53
CA VAL A 83 14.18 1.41 -4.15
C VAL A 83 14.23 0.20 -3.22
N MET A 84 13.24 -0.70 -3.31
CA MET A 84 13.12 -1.87 -2.43
C MET A 84 14.34 -2.79 -2.48
N PHE A 85 14.86 -3.06 -3.69
CA PHE A 85 15.92 -4.05 -3.90
C PHE A 85 17.27 -3.43 -4.30
N GLY A 86 17.28 -2.18 -4.73
CA GLY A 86 18.47 -1.50 -5.23
C GLY A 86 19.16 -0.60 -4.24
N ILE A 87 18.49 -0.12 -3.19
CA ILE A 87 19.16 0.66 -2.14
C ILE A 87 19.75 -0.29 -1.11
N VAL A 88 21.09 -0.34 -1.05
CA VAL A 88 21.85 -1.33 -0.26
C VAL A 88 22.94 -0.67 0.58
N GLY A 89 23.37 -1.34 1.64
CA GLY A 89 24.50 -0.91 2.46
C GLY A 89 25.80 -1.05 1.68
N LYS A 90 26.69 -0.05 1.78
CA LYS A 90 28.00 -0.06 1.09
C LYS A 90 28.94 -1.15 1.60
N VAL A 91 28.74 -1.62 2.83
CA VAL A 91 29.63 -2.59 3.50
C VAL A 91 29.14 -4.02 3.32
N ASP A 92 27.89 -4.29 3.71
CA ASP A 92 27.31 -5.64 3.70
C ASP A 92 26.59 -5.99 2.39
N GLY A 93 26.27 -4.98 1.57
CA GLY A 93 25.47 -5.13 0.37
C GLY A 93 24.01 -5.51 0.66
N LEU A 94 23.54 -5.50 1.90
CA LEU A 94 22.18 -5.87 2.26
C LEU A 94 21.21 -4.72 1.95
N ARG A 95 19.94 -5.04 1.68
CA ARG A 95 18.93 -4.01 1.39
C ARG A 95 18.72 -3.09 2.58
N LYS A 96 18.55 -1.80 2.31
CA LYS A 96 18.19 -0.79 3.31
C LYS A 96 16.81 -1.07 3.87
N TYR A 97 15.81 -1.08 2.99
CA TYR A 97 14.40 -1.14 3.37
C TYR A 97 13.94 -2.59 3.52
N GLN A 98 13.51 -2.93 4.72
CA GLN A 98 12.96 -4.25 5.07
C GLN A 98 11.46 -4.16 5.35
N GLU A 99 10.94 -2.98 5.67
CA GLU A 99 9.51 -2.71 5.77
C GLU A 99 9.12 -1.71 4.69
N VAL A 100 8.10 -2.03 3.90
CA VAL A 100 7.65 -1.20 2.78
C VAL A 100 6.14 -1.02 2.89
N VAL A 101 5.69 0.20 3.10
CA VAL A 101 4.26 0.53 3.22
C VAL A 101 3.82 1.26 1.96
N LEU A 102 3.12 0.55 1.07
CA LEU A 102 2.51 1.09 -0.14
C LEU A 102 1.02 1.34 0.07
N ILE A 103 0.67 2.62 0.21
CA ILE A 103 -0.72 3.08 0.22
C ILE A 103 -1.03 3.69 -1.14
N VAL A 104 -1.92 3.05 -1.89
CA VAL A 104 -2.33 3.53 -3.22
C VAL A 104 -3.78 3.15 -3.49
N ALA A 105 -4.54 4.02 -4.16
CA ALA A 105 -6.00 3.87 -4.26
C ALA A 105 -6.42 2.55 -4.94
N ARG A 106 -7.69 2.18 -4.79
CA ARG A 106 -8.22 0.93 -5.37
C ARG A 106 -8.03 0.90 -6.89
N LYS A 107 -7.75 -0.31 -7.39
CA LYS A 107 -7.55 -0.64 -8.81
C LYS A 107 -6.28 -0.05 -9.46
N ASN A 108 -5.21 0.15 -8.68
CA ASN A 108 -3.86 0.49 -9.18
C ASN A 108 -2.90 -0.73 -9.25
N GLY A 109 -3.41 -1.97 -9.21
CA GLY A 109 -2.59 -3.17 -9.41
C GLY A 109 -1.76 -3.66 -8.21
N LYS A 110 -2.06 -3.19 -6.98
CA LYS A 110 -1.36 -3.58 -5.74
C LYS A 110 -1.16 -5.09 -5.56
N SER A 111 -2.25 -5.86 -5.55
CA SER A 111 -2.16 -7.30 -5.30
C SER A 111 -1.40 -8.06 -6.40
N THR A 112 -1.43 -7.58 -7.65
CA THR A 112 -0.60 -8.14 -8.74
C THR A 112 0.88 -7.83 -8.51
N LEU A 113 1.21 -6.61 -8.09
CA LEU A 113 2.57 -6.22 -7.74
C LEU A 113 3.11 -7.01 -6.53
N ALA A 114 2.31 -7.12 -5.45
CA ALA A 114 2.67 -7.90 -4.27
C ALA A 114 2.90 -9.38 -4.62
N ALA A 115 2.07 -9.98 -5.48
CA ALA A 115 2.28 -11.35 -5.95
C ALA A 115 3.59 -11.51 -6.74
N ALA A 116 3.95 -10.54 -7.59
CA ALA A 116 5.20 -10.57 -8.34
C ALA A 116 6.43 -10.41 -7.42
N VAL A 117 6.35 -9.52 -6.43
CA VAL A 117 7.37 -9.38 -5.37
C VAL A 117 7.52 -10.67 -4.58
N GLY A 118 6.41 -11.31 -4.18
CA GLY A 118 6.44 -12.60 -3.49
C GLY A 118 7.13 -13.70 -4.27
N LEU A 119 6.86 -13.79 -5.57
CA LEU A 119 7.53 -14.75 -6.45
C LEU A 119 9.02 -14.46 -6.61
N TYR A 120 9.41 -13.18 -6.68
CA TYR A 120 10.82 -12.79 -6.72
C TYR A 120 11.54 -13.23 -5.44
N LEU A 121 10.97 -12.89 -4.27
CA LEU A 121 11.49 -13.30 -2.95
C LEU A 121 11.58 -14.83 -2.81
N GLN A 122 10.62 -15.56 -3.39
CA GLN A 122 10.58 -17.02 -3.31
C GLN A 122 11.74 -17.70 -4.04
N ILE A 123 12.11 -17.23 -5.24
CA ILE A 123 12.99 -18.02 -6.14
C ILE A 123 14.20 -17.27 -6.69
N ALA A 124 14.20 -15.95 -6.65
CA ALA A 124 15.20 -15.13 -7.35
C ALA A 124 15.97 -14.18 -6.41
N ASP A 125 15.59 -14.07 -5.15
CA ASP A 125 16.22 -13.12 -4.22
C ASP A 125 17.54 -13.61 -3.59
N GLY A 126 18.01 -14.80 -3.99
CA GLY A 126 19.29 -15.37 -3.54
C GLY A 126 19.23 -16.11 -2.21
N GLU A 127 18.05 -16.27 -1.61
CA GLU A 127 17.84 -16.93 -0.32
C GLU A 127 17.64 -18.45 -0.46
N LEU A 128 18.19 -19.22 0.48
CA LEU A 128 17.93 -20.66 0.65
C LEU A 128 16.82 -20.89 1.69
N GLY A 129 15.89 -21.77 1.36
CA GLY A 129 14.68 -22.05 2.10
C GLY A 129 13.82 -20.81 2.41
N PRO A 130 13.60 -19.85 1.49
CA PRO A 130 12.81 -18.66 1.81
C PRO A 130 11.34 -19.02 2.05
N GLU A 131 10.78 -18.55 3.17
CA GLU A 131 9.34 -18.67 3.42
C GLU A 131 8.63 -17.34 3.15
N ILE A 132 7.71 -17.37 2.19
CA ILE A 132 6.91 -16.24 1.76
C ILE A 132 5.46 -16.43 2.18
N TYR A 133 4.88 -15.39 2.78
CA TYR A 133 3.53 -15.40 3.31
C TYR A 133 2.69 -14.29 2.71
N ALA A 134 1.59 -14.64 2.05
CA ALA A 134 0.52 -13.67 1.81
C ALA A 134 -0.34 -13.61 3.07
N VAL A 135 -0.52 -12.45 3.68
CA VAL A 135 -1.16 -12.34 5.00
C VAL A 135 -2.37 -11.42 4.93
N ALA A 136 -3.45 -11.87 5.58
CA ALA A 136 -4.66 -11.09 5.83
C ALA A 136 -5.35 -11.62 7.09
N THR A 137 -6.27 -10.83 7.68
CA THR A 137 -7.04 -11.27 8.86
C THR A 137 -7.82 -12.57 8.65
N LYS A 138 -8.25 -12.86 7.42
CA LYS A 138 -8.89 -14.12 7.01
C LYS A 138 -8.05 -14.79 5.95
N LYS A 139 -7.84 -16.11 6.08
CA LYS A 139 -7.07 -16.89 5.09
C LYS A 139 -7.59 -16.76 3.66
N ASP A 140 -8.91 -16.64 3.45
CA ASP A 140 -9.47 -16.45 2.11
C ASP A 140 -9.13 -15.09 1.47
N GLN A 141 -8.89 -14.06 2.28
CA GLN A 141 -8.37 -12.79 1.77
C GLN A 141 -6.88 -12.91 1.42
N ALA A 142 -6.10 -13.59 2.26
CA ALA A 142 -4.69 -13.88 1.98
C ALA A 142 -4.50 -14.68 0.68
N LYS A 143 -5.45 -15.59 0.37
CA LYS A 143 -5.47 -16.32 -0.90
C LYS A 143 -5.57 -15.42 -2.13
N ILE A 144 -5.98 -14.16 -2.04
CA ILE A 144 -6.07 -13.27 -3.21
C ILE A 144 -4.69 -13.06 -3.84
N ILE A 145 -3.71 -12.60 -3.05
CA ILE A 145 -2.32 -12.41 -3.52
C ILE A 145 -1.73 -13.76 -3.93
N TRP A 146 -1.88 -14.79 -3.09
CA TRP A 146 -1.31 -16.10 -3.37
C TRP A 146 -1.87 -16.75 -4.65
N LEU A 147 -3.19 -16.68 -4.88
CA LEU A 147 -3.82 -17.18 -6.11
C LEU A 147 -3.42 -16.36 -7.35
N GLU A 148 -3.17 -15.06 -7.19
CA GLU A 148 -2.63 -14.21 -8.25
C GLU A 148 -1.24 -14.71 -8.65
N GLY A 149 -0.35 -14.95 -7.68
CA GLY A 149 0.97 -15.55 -7.89
C GLY A 149 0.90 -16.95 -8.50
N LYS A 150 0.04 -17.82 -7.99
CA LYS A 150 -0.18 -19.17 -8.54
C LYS A 150 -0.60 -19.16 -10.00
N ARG A 151 -1.51 -18.26 -10.38
CA ARG A 151 -1.94 -18.11 -11.78
C ARG A 151 -0.82 -17.52 -12.65
N MET A 152 -0.05 -16.58 -12.10
CA MET A 152 1.11 -15.97 -12.75
C MET A 152 2.19 -17.02 -13.09
N VAL A 153 2.51 -17.90 -12.12
CA VAL A 153 3.39 -19.06 -12.32
C VAL A 153 2.87 -19.99 -13.41
N LYS A 154 1.60 -20.41 -13.33
CA LYS A 154 1.01 -21.34 -14.31
C LYS A 154 1.09 -20.85 -15.75
N LYS A 155 1.03 -19.53 -15.96
CA LYS A 155 1.13 -18.90 -17.29
C LYS A 155 2.56 -18.66 -17.76
N SER A 156 3.52 -18.67 -16.85
CA SER A 156 4.94 -18.48 -17.17
C SER A 156 5.61 -19.83 -17.36
N ARG A 157 6.00 -20.17 -18.60
CA ARG A 157 6.69 -21.44 -18.88
C ARG A 157 7.95 -21.62 -18.04
N ALA A 158 8.68 -20.53 -17.77
CA ALA A 158 9.91 -20.56 -16.98
C ALA A 158 9.62 -20.83 -15.49
N LEU A 159 8.67 -20.09 -14.90
CA LEU A 159 8.32 -20.28 -13.49
C LEU A 159 7.60 -21.61 -13.25
N ASN A 160 6.70 -22.03 -14.14
CA ASN A 160 5.98 -23.30 -14.02
C ASN A 160 6.93 -24.52 -14.00
N LYS A 161 8.08 -24.43 -14.68
CA LYS A 161 9.12 -25.46 -14.64
C LYS A 161 9.89 -25.53 -13.32
N ARG A 162 9.87 -24.46 -12.52
CA ARG A 162 10.68 -24.32 -11.30
C ARG A 162 9.86 -24.15 -10.03
N ILE A 163 8.56 -23.90 -10.14
CA ILE A 163 7.65 -23.69 -9.01
C ILE A 163 6.47 -24.64 -9.16
N LYS A 164 6.38 -25.60 -8.24
CA LYS A 164 5.27 -26.53 -8.11
C LYS A 164 4.11 -25.83 -7.41
N THR A 165 2.94 -25.83 -8.05
CA THR A 165 1.74 -25.14 -7.55
C THR A 165 0.77 -26.09 -6.86
N LEU A 166 1.03 -26.41 -5.59
CA LEU A 166 0.24 -27.33 -4.77
C LEU A 166 -1.09 -26.72 -4.32
N VAL A 167 -1.91 -27.49 -3.60
CA VAL A 167 -3.26 -27.06 -3.19
C VAL A 167 -3.23 -25.88 -2.22
N ALA A 168 -2.32 -25.92 -1.23
CA ALA A 168 -2.25 -24.92 -0.16
C ALA A 168 -1.00 -24.02 -0.22
N GLU A 169 -0.01 -24.36 -1.05
CA GLU A 169 1.27 -23.66 -1.13
C GLU A 169 1.89 -23.75 -2.53
N MET A 170 2.95 -22.99 -2.76
CA MET A 170 3.83 -23.13 -3.92
C MET A 170 5.24 -23.43 -3.43
N VAL A 171 5.93 -24.36 -4.07
CA VAL A 171 7.29 -24.78 -3.67
C VAL A 171 8.23 -24.59 -4.87
N SER A 172 9.37 -23.93 -4.67
CA SER A 172 10.39 -23.73 -5.69
C SER A 172 11.47 -24.81 -5.64
N ASP A 173 11.86 -25.28 -6.82
CA ASP A 173 12.93 -26.27 -6.98
C ASP A 173 14.30 -25.58 -6.93
N GLY A 174 15.25 -26.17 -6.19
CA GLY A 174 16.66 -25.76 -6.15
C GLY A 174 17.05 -24.83 -5.01
N ASN A 175 16.08 -24.22 -4.32
CA ASN A 175 16.32 -23.40 -3.14
C ASN A 175 15.34 -23.67 -1.99
N ASP A 176 14.50 -24.71 -2.07
CA ASP A 176 13.51 -25.09 -1.03
C ASP A 176 12.55 -23.96 -0.60
N GLY A 177 12.29 -23.00 -1.48
CA GLY A 177 11.45 -21.85 -1.17
C GLY A 177 9.95 -22.17 -1.17
N VAL A 178 9.22 -21.62 -0.20
CA VAL A 178 7.78 -21.85 -0.01
C VAL A 178 7.02 -20.54 -0.09
N PHE A 179 5.84 -20.55 -0.74
CA PHE A 179 4.91 -19.43 -0.72
C PHE A 179 3.49 -19.90 -0.40
N LYS A 180 2.95 -19.49 0.75
CA LYS A 180 1.63 -19.89 1.28
C LYS A 180 0.78 -18.69 1.74
N PRO A 181 -0.56 -18.82 1.72
CA PRO A 181 -1.45 -17.86 2.37
C PRO A 181 -1.53 -18.13 3.88
N LEU A 182 -1.45 -17.07 4.68
CA LEU A 182 -1.53 -17.08 6.15
C LEU A 182 -2.69 -16.19 6.60
N GLY A 183 -3.49 -16.71 7.52
CA GLY A 183 -4.56 -15.97 8.20
C GLY A 183 -4.42 -16.08 9.71
N ARG A 184 -5.16 -15.23 10.45
CA ARG A 184 -5.22 -15.33 11.93
C ARG A 184 -5.72 -16.69 12.40
N ASP A 185 -6.57 -17.32 11.59
CA ASP A 185 -7.16 -18.64 11.81
C ASP A 185 -6.20 -19.82 11.52
N SER A 186 -4.89 -19.56 11.39
CA SER A 186 -3.88 -20.60 11.15
C SER A 186 -3.32 -21.14 12.47
N ASP A 187 -3.21 -22.46 12.60
CA ASP A 187 -2.63 -23.14 13.78
C ASP A 187 -1.10 -22.99 13.90
N THR A 188 -0.47 -22.18 13.04
CA THR A 188 0.98 -22.16 12.79
C THR A 188 1.55 -20.74 12.88
N LEU A 189 1.08 -19.94 13.83
CA LEU A 189 1.55 -18.57 14.01
C LEU A 189 2.86 -18.49 14.81
N ASP A 190 3.18 -19.51 15.60
CA ASP A 190 4.44 -19.59 16.35
C ASP A 190 5.57 -20.18 15.49
N GLY A 191 6.78 -19.62 15.59
CA GLY A 191 7.99 -20.17 14.97
C GLY A 191 8.11 -19.95 13.45
N LEU A 192 7.45 -18.93 12.91
CA LEU A 192 7.60 -18.56 11.50
C LEU A 192 9.04 -18.12 11.17
N ASN A 193 9.56 -18.53 10.01
CA ASN A 193 10.88 -18.13 9.53
C ASN A 193 10.76 -17.34 8.22
N VAL A 194 10.28 -16.11 8.35
CA VAL A 194 9.75 -15.26 7.28
C VAL A 194 10.87 -14.57 6.50
N HIS A 195 11.02 -14.92 5.22
CA HIS A 195 11.83 -14.13 4.28
C HIS A 195 11.01 -13.04 3.59
N GLY A 196 9.72 -13.27 3.38
CA GLY A 196 8.82 -12.29 2.79
C GLY A 196 7.41 -12.35 3.34
N ALA A 197 6.87 -11.21 3.77
CA ALA A 197 5.49 -11.06 4.18
C ALA A 197 4.78 -10.06 3.26
N LEU A 198 3.61 -10.42 2.74
CA LEU A 198 2.82 -9.59 1.83
C LEU A 198 1.47 -9.29 2.50
N PHE A 199 1.38 -8.15 3.18
CA PHE A 199 0.16 -7.77 3.89
C PHE A 199 -0.78 -7.05 2.91
N ASP A 200 -2.03 -7.52 2.82
CA ASP A 200 -3.05 -6.87 1.98
C ASP A 200 -4.19 -6.30 2.81
N GLU A 201 -4.72 -5.18 2.32
CA GLU A 201 -5.88 -4.48 2.87
C GLU A 201 -5.80 -4.25 4.39
N VAL A 202 -4.63 -3.84 4.88
CA VAL A 202 -4.36 -3.56 6.32
C VAL A 202 -5.32 -2.53 6.92
N HIS A 203 -5.94 -1.69 6.10
CA HIS A 203 -7.04 -0.78 6.48
C HIS A 203 -8.28 -1.45 7.09
N ALA A 204 -8.41 -2.77 6.94
CA ALA A 204 -9.50 -3.54 7.52
C ALA A 204 -9.06 -4.36 8.75
N TRP A 205 -7.77 -4.35 9.10
CA TRP A 205 -7.23 -5.12 10.22
C TRP A 205 -7.54 -4.37 11.52
N LYS A 206 -8.06 -5.12 12.50
CA LYS A 206 -8.49 -4.57 13.80
C LYS A 206 -7.48 -4.80 14.94
N ASP A 207 -6.60 -5.78 14.76
CA ASP A 207 -5.73 -6.32 15.80
C ASP A 207 -4.31 -6.40 15.24
N MET A 208 -3.36 -5.85 16.00
CA MET A 208 -1.94 -5.78 15.66
C MET A 208 -1.25 -7.15 15.78
N ASN A 209 -1.81 -8.08 16.56
CA ASN A 209 -1.14 -9.35 16.88
C ASN A 209 -0.71 -10.15 15.62
N LEU A 210 -1.53 -10.15 14.55
CA LEU A 210 -1.15 -10.84 13.30
C LEU A 210 0.01 -10.12 12.58
N TYR A 211 0.07 -8.79 12.67
CA TYR A 211 1.18 -8.01 12.13
C TYR A 211 2.44 -8.35 12.93
N ASP A 212 2.39 -8.17 14.25
CA ASP A 212 3.53 -8.32 15.16
C ASP A 212 4.15 -9.71 15.06
N VAL A 213 3.33 -10.78 15.14
CA VAL A 213 3.83 -12.16 15.03
C VAL A 213 4.55 -12.45 13.72
N VAL A 214 4.06 -11.90 12.60
CA VAL A 214 4.70 -12.14 11.29
C VAL A 214 5.97 -11.30 11.14
N VAL A 215 5.99 -10.07 11.66
CA VAL A 215 7.20 -9.24 11.67
C VAL A 215 8.27 -9.83 12.59
N ASP A 216 7.90 -10.31 13.78
CA ASP A 216 8.83 -10.99 14.68
C ASP A 216 9.46 -12.24 14.03
N GLY A 217 8.68 -12.94 13.21
CA GLY A 217 9.12 -14.09 12.42
C GLY A 217 10.19 -13.76 11.36
N THR A 218 10.49 -12.49 11.09
CA THR A 218 11.55 -12.10 10.15
C THR A 218 12.94 -12.07 10.78
N SER A 219 13.04 -12.12 12.11
CA SER A 219 14.27 -11.90 12.89
C SER A 219 15.43 -12.86 12.57
N SER A 220 15.14 -14.05 12.04
CA SER A 220 16.14 -15.05 11.65
C SER A 220 16.74 -14.85 10.25
N ARG A 221 16.27 -13.85 9.48
CA ARG A 221 16.72 -13.57 8.12
C ARG A 221 17.52 -12.26 8.08
N GLU A 222 18.58 -12.21 7.25
CA GLU A 222 19.45 -11.03 7.17
C GLU A 222 18.81 -9.84 6.46
N GLN A 223 17.96 -10.11 5.46
CA GLN A 223 17.36 -9.08 4.61
C GLN A 223 15.90 -9.40 4.18
N PRO A 224 15.02 -9.72 5.14
CA PRO A 224 13.62 -10.02 4.86
C PRO A 224 12.89 -8.79 4.29
N ILE A 225 11.71 -9.01 3.67
CA ILE A 225 10.82 -7.92 3.28
C ILE A 225 9.41 -8.14 3.84
N VAL A 226 8.92 -7.15 4.60
CA VAL A 226 7.51 -6.95 4.93
C VAL A 226 6.95 -5.91 3.96
N PHE A 227 6.22 -6.38 2.96
CA PHE A 227 5.57 -5.52 1.98
C PHE A 227 4.09 -5.35 2.32
N THR A 228 3.76 -4.22 2.92
CA THR A 228 2.40 -3.83 3.27
C THR A 228 1.76 -3.06 2.14
N THR A 229 0.65 -3.57 1.64
CA THR A 229 -0.16 -2.90 0.61
C THR A 229 -1.55 -2.59 1.14
N SER A 230 -2.01 -1.35 0.95
CA SER A 230 -3.32 -0.95 1.45
C SER A 230 -3.97 0.18 0.62
N THR A 231 -5.22 0.45 0.96
CA THR A 231 -5.98 1.66 0.60
C THR A 231 -6.42 2.35 1.87
N ALA A 232 -6.89 3.58 1.83
CA ALA A 232 -7.49 4.15 3.03
C ALA A 232 -8.75 3.37 3.44
N GLY A 233 -8.96 3.29 4.75
CA GLY A 233 -10.08 2.61 5.39
C GLY A 233 -10.99 3.54 6.17
N THR A 234 -12.03 2.95 6.74
CA THR A 234 -12.94 3.62 7.66
C THR A 234 -12.83 3.10 9.10
N VAL A 235 -12.11 1.98 9.29
CA VAL A 235 -11.71 1.48 10.62
C VAL A 235 -10.59 2.38 11.11
N ARG A 236 -10.84 3.08 12.21
CA ARG A 236 -9.89 4.00 12.84
C ARG A 236 -9.34 3.43 14.13
N GLU A 237 -8.25 4.04 14.61
CA GLU A 237 -7.56 3.69 15.87
C GLU A 237 -7.09 2.23 15.88
N SER A 238 -6.64 1.77 14.71
CA SER A 238 -6.23 0.39 14.50
C SER A 238 -4.96 0.27 13.67
N VAL A 239 -4.64 -0.94 13.20
CA VAL A 239 -3.35 -1.29 12.55
C VAL A 239 -2.97 -0.28 11.47
N PHE A 240 -3.91 0.08 10.59
CA PHE A 240 -3.65 1.03 9.52
C PHE A 240 -3.29 2.43 10.01
N ASP A 241 -3.96 2.95 11.03
CA ASP A 241 -3.63 4.29 11.55
C ASP A 241 -2.24 4.29 12.18
N ARG A 242 -1.88 3.23 12.94
CA ARG A 242 -0.54 3.12 13.53
C ARG A 242 0.57 3.14 12.46
N LEU A 243 0.43 2.31 11.42
CA LEU A 243 1.41 2.24 10.33
C LEU A 243 1.45 3.55 9.54
N TYR A 244 0.29 4.16 9.29
CA TYR A 244 0.21 5.41 8.56
C TYR A 244 0.85 6.55 9.36
N ASP A 245 0.59 6.64 10.66
CA ASP A 245 1.14 7.67 11.53
C ASP A 245 2.66 7.51 11.67
N GLU A 246 3.18 6.27 11.76
CA GLU A 246 4.63 6.02 11.70
C GLU A 246 5.23 6.46 10.36
N CYS A 247 4.58 6.12 9.25
CA CYS A 247 5.01 6.60 7.93
C CYS A 247 5.02 8.13 7.84
N GLU A 248 4.02 8.82 8.41
CA GLU A 248 4.01 10.29 8.48
C GLU A 248 5.15 10.83 9.35
N MET A 249 5.44 10.21 10.49
CA MET A 249 6.58 10.59 11.33
C MET A 249 7.91 10.46 10.58
N VAL A 250 8.13 9.34 9.87
CA VAL A 250 9.32 9.15 9.03
C VAL A 250 9.41 10.20 7.93
N ILE A 251 8.33 10.43 7.18
CA ILE A 251 8.32 11.43 6.11
C ILE A 251 8.58 12.83 6.64
N ASN A 252 8.02 13.17 7.81
CA ASN A 252 8.24 14.45 8.45
C ASN A 252 9.68 14.60 8.96
N GLY A 253 10.30 13.51 9.41
CA GLY A 253 11.68 13.46 9.88
C GLY A 253 12.76 13.56 8.80
N TYR A 254 12.44 13.40 7.52
CA TYR A 254 13.44 13.51 6.44
C TYR A 254 14.17 14.86 6.43
N ASP A 255 13.46 15.94 6.75
CA ASP A 255 13.99 17.30 6.73
C ASP A 255 14.39 17.80 8.15
N ASP A 256 14.29 16.94 9.17
CA ASP A 256 14.53 17.27 10.58
C ASP A 256 15.58 16.34 11.20
N PRO A 257 16.81 16.83 11.49
CA PRO A 257 17.87 16.03 12.10
C PRO A 257 17.48 15.35 13.41
N GLU A 258 16.60 15.97 14.20
CA GLU A 258 16.09 15.48 15.48
C GLU A 258 14.71 14.79 15.35
N GLY A 259 14.18 14.73 14.13
CA GLY A 259 12.92 14.08 13.81
C GLY A 259 12.99 12.56 13.96
N TYR A 260 11.82 11.91 13.94
CA TYR A 260 11.72 10.47 14.01
C TYR A 260 12.39 9.80 12.78
N LYS A 261 13.25 8.81 13.04
CA LYS A 261 13.95 8.05 11.99
C LYS A 261 13.68 6.56 12.16
N ASN A 262 13.26 5.93 11.06
CA ASN A 262 13.25 4.48 10.91
C ASN A 262 13.95 4.15 9.57
N GLU A 263 15.23 3.81 9.64
CA GLU A 263 16.09 3.59 8.47
C GLU A 263 15.70 2.37 7.63
N ARG A 264 14.85 1.48 8.17
CA ARG A 264 14.40 0.23 7.53
C ARG A 264 13.00 0.34 6.93
N LEU A 265 12.24 1.39 7.24
CA LEU A 265 10.89 1.64 6.73
C LEU A 265 10.89 2.54 5.49
N LEU A 266 10.23 2.07 4.42
CA LEU A 266 9.97 2.83 3.21
C LEU A 266 8.47 3.23 3.12
N PRO A 267 8.11 4.48 3.45
CA PRO A 267 6.75 4.98 3.30
C PRO A 267 6.48 5.46 1.87
N VAL A 268 5.53 4.82 1.18
CA VAL A 268 5.09 5.18 -0.18
C VAL A 268 3.59 5.42 -0.20
N ILE A 269 3.20 6.68 0.05
CA ILE A 269 1.80 7.07 0.27
C ILE A 269 1.28 7.94 -0.89
N TYR A 270 0.60 7.29 -1.84
CA TYR A 270 -0.17 7.95 -2.88
C TYR A 270 -1.56 8.31 -2.37
N GLU A 271 -1.80 9.60 -2.16
CA GLU A 271 -3.08 10.16 -1.69
C GLU A 271 -3.30 11.57 -2.26
N LEU A 272 -4.47 12.17 -2.04
CA LEU A 272 -4.63 13.61 -2.26
C LEU A 272 -4.01 14.39 -1.10
N ASP A 273 -3.42 15.56 -1.39
CA ASP A 273 -2.85 16.42 -0.36
C ASP A 273 -3.96 17.11 0.44
N GLU A 274 -5.07 17.44 -0.23
CA GLU A 274 -6.26 17.98 0.43
C GLU A 274 -7.51 17.24 -0.03
N ARG A 275 -8.43 17.01 0.91
CA ARG A 275 -9.70 16.34 0.61
C ARG A 275 -10.43 16.99 -0.57
N LYS A 276 -10.45 18.32 -0.67
CA LYS A 276 -11.15 19.11 -1.70
C LYS A 276 -10.66 18.84 -3.13
N GLU A 277 -9.46 18.29 -3.30
CA GLU A 277 -8.86 18.01 -4.62
C GLU A 277 -9.57 16.89 -5.38
N TRP A 278 -10.47 16.13 -4.75
CA TRP A 278 -11.19 15.01 -5.40
C TRP A 278 -12.03 15.44 -6.60
N THR A 279 -12.43 16.71 -6.68
CA THR A 279 -13.13 17.28 -7.82
C THR A 279 -12.21 17.83 -8.92
N ASP A 280 -10.89 17.93 -8.68
CA ASP A 280 -9.92 18.38 -9.67
C ASP A 280 -9.28 17.18 -10.40
N PRO A 281 -9.58 16.98 -11.71
CA PRO A 281 -8.98 15.90 -12.49
C PRO A 281 -7.46 15.90 -12.53
N LYS A 282 -6.81 17.05 -12.38
CA LYS A 282 -5.33 17.15 -12.38
C LYS A 282 -4.72 16.52 -11.13
N ALA A 283 -5.42 16.58 -10.00
CA ALA A 283 -4.95 16.03 -8.74
C ALA A 283 -5.18 14.52 -8.60
N TRP A 284 -6.04 13.90 -9.43
CA TRP A 284 -6.38 12.48 -9.29
C TRP A 284 -5.20 11.52 -9.37
N LYS A 285 -4.15 11.90 -10.12
CA LYS A 285 -2.90 11.13 -10.23
C LYS A 285 -2.15 11.01 -8.90
N LYS A 286 -2.27 11.99 -7.99
CA LYS A 286 -1.60 11.97 -6.68
C LYS A 286 -1.92 10.71 -5.88
N ALA A 287 -3.17 10.23 -5.95
CA ALA A 287 -3.61 8.97 -5.33
C ALA A 287 -3.64 7.76 -6.29
N ASN A 288 -3.52 8.00 -7.60
CA ASN A 288 -3.66 7.00 -8.66
C ASN A 288 -2.51 7.12 -9.67
N PRO A 289 -1.29 6.68 -9.32
CA PRO A 289 -0.13 6.77 -10.21
C PRO A 289 -0.27 5.91 -11.49
N GLY A 290 -1.17 4.92 -11.48
CA GLY A 290 -1.54 4.13 -12.66
C GLY A 290 -2.76 4.66 -13.44
N LEU A 291 -3.18 5.90 -13.22
CA LEU A 291 -4.33 6.49 -13.92
C LEU A 291 -4.04 6.69 -15.40
N GLY A 292 -4.86 6.10 -16.27
CA GLY A 292 -4.71 6.11 -17.72
C GLY A 292 -4.15 4.81 -18.29
N THR A 293 -3.26 4.12 -17.55
CA THR A 293 -2.62 2.87 -17.99
C THR A 293 -3.23 1.64 -17.31
N ILE A 294 -3.30 1.66 -15.97
CA ILE A 294 -3.86 0.58 -15.14
C ILE A 294 -5.33 0.87 -14.81
N LYS A 295 -5.61 2.07 -14.32
CA LYS A 295 -6.95 2.52 -13.93
C LYS A 295 -7.53 3.43 -15.01
N LYS A 296 -8.72 3.09 -15.52
CA LYS A 296 -9.37 3.88 -16.58
C LYS A 296 -9.82 5.24 -16.07
N ILE A 297 -9.41 6.31 -16.77
CA ILE A 297 -9.78 7.71 -16.47
C ILE A 297 -11.29 7.87 -16.45
N ASP A 298 -11.99 7.42 -17.49
CA ASP A 298 -13.45 7.56 -17.62
C ASP A 298 -14.22 6.90 -16.48
N SER A 299 -13.70 5.77 -15.97
CA SER A 299 -14.31 5.08 -14.84
C SER A 299 -14.20 5.89 -13.55
N LEU A 300 -13.08 6.58 -13.32
CA LEU A 300 -12.89 7.44 -12.15
C LEU A 300 -13.72 8.72 -12.30
N ALA A 301 -13.67 9.36 -13.47
CA ALA A 301 -14.46 10.55 -13.79
C ALA A 301 -15.97 10.31 -13.60
N SER A 302 -16.46 9.16 -14.06
CA SER A 302 -17.87 8.77 -13.87
C SER A 302 -18.26 8.63 -12.40
N LYS A 303 -17.36 8.11 -11.55
CA LYS A 303 -17.61 8.02 -10.10
C LYS A 303 -17.60 9.40 -9.45
N VAL A 304 -16.64 10.26 -9.82
CA VAL A 304 -16.55 11.64 -9.34
C VAL A 304 -17.82 12.41 -9.68
N LYS A 305 -18.26 12.36 -10.94
CA LYS A 305 -19.52 13.01 -11.37
C LYS A 305 -20.73 12.53 -10.56
N LYS A 306 -20.84 11.22 -10.33
CA LYS A 306 -21.91 10.66 -9.49
C LYS A 306 -21.86 11.15 -8.04
N ALA A 307 -20.67 11.27 -7.46
CA ALA A 307 -20.50 11.76 -6.09
C ALA A 307 -20.74 13.27 -5.97
N GLN A 308 -20.44 14.07 -7.02
CA GLN A 308 -20.80 15.49 -7.06
C GLN A 308 -22.31 15.70 -6.99
N SER A 309 -23.09 14.79 -7.57
CA SER A 309 -24.56 14.84 -7.53
C SER A 309 -25.15 14.12 -6.31
N ASN A 310 -24.35 13.41 -5.52
CA ASN A 310 -24.82 12.63 -4.37
C ASN A 310 -23.79 12.64 -3.23
N PRO A 311 -23.97 13.51 -2.21
CA PRO A 311 -23.07 13.62 -1.06
C PRO A 311 -22.80 12.30 -0.32
N LEU A 312 -23.76 11.36 -0.32
CA LEU A 312 -23.61 10.05 0.32
C LEU A 312 -22.48 9.20 -0.31
N LEU A 313 -22.15 9.46 -1.58
CA LEU A 313 -21.10 8.73 -2.29
C LEU A 313 -19.70 9.34 -2.08
N VAL A 314 -19.61 10.61 -1.66
CA VAL A 314 -18.35 11.36 -1.56
C VAL A 314 -17.39 10.66 -0.61
N LYS A 315 -17.88 10.28 0.58
CA LYS A 315 -17.05 9.64 1.60
C LYS A 315 -16.38 8.36 1.12
N ASN A 316 -17.14 7.44 0.53
CA ASN A 316 -16.59 6.20 -0.02
C ASN A 316 -15.64 6.47 -1.20
N LEU A 317 -15.96 7.45 -2.05
CA LEU A 317 -15.11 7.85 -3.16
C LEU A 317 -13.76 8.38 -2.67
N VAL A 318 -13.74 9.39 -1.80
CA VAL A 318 -12.50 10.01 -1.32
C VAL A 318 -11.65 9.01 -0.54
N CYS A 319 -12.28 8.13 0.25
CA CYS A 319 -11.58 7.07 0.95
C CYS A 319 -10.96 6.05 -0.01
N LYS A 320 -11.75 5.47 -0.91
CA LYS A 320 -11.32 4.28 -1.68
C LYS A 320 -10.64 4.58 -3.01
N ASP A 321 -10.97 5.70 -3.64
CA ASP A 321 -10.41 6.10 -4.93
C ASP A 321 -9.36 7.22 -4.80
N PHE A 322 -9.24 7.86 -3.63
CA PHE A 322 -8.30 8.97 -3.38
C PHE A 322 -7.47 8.88 -2.09
N ASN A 323 -7.64 7.80 -1.31
CA ASN A 323 -6.90 7.53 -0.08
C ASN A 323 -7.01 8.59 1.03
N ILE A 324 -8.13 9.33 1.08
CA ILE A 324 -8.42 10.20 2.23
C ILE A 324 -8.93 9.35 3.41
N ARG A 325 -8.28 9.44 4.58
CA ARG A 325 -8.75 8.76 5.80
C ARG A 325 -10.12 9.31 6.20
N GLU A 326 -11.10 8.42 6.39
CA GLU A 326 -12.48 8.75 6.77
C GLU A 326 -12.89 7.89 7.97
N THR A 327 -13.92 8.24 8.73
CA THR A 327 -14.42 7.41 9.85
C THR A 327 -15.55 6.48 9.39
N ASN A 328 -16.12 5.62 10.24
CA ASN A 328 -17.33 4.86 9.89
C ASN A 328 -18.61 5.72 9.91
N GLY A 329 -18.64 6.83 10.64
CA GLY A 329 -19.86 7.64 10.84
C GLY A 329 -20.36 8.31 9.56
N GLU A 330 -21.56 7.98 9.12
CA GLU A 330 -22.25 8.78 8.10
C GLU A 330 -22.76 10.06 8.78
N ALA A 331 -22.24 11.22 8.36
CA ALA A 331 -22.88 12.47 8.73
C ALA A 331 -24.23 12.50 8.01
N TRP A 332 -25.31 12.42 8.78
CA TRP A 332 -26.68 12.49 8.25
C TRP A 332 -26.95 13.81 7.52
N LEU A 333 -26.29 14.88 7.95
CA LEU A 333 -26.37 16.22 7.38
C LEU A 333 -24.98 16.67 6.90
N THR A 334 -24.91 17.35 5.75
CA THR A 334 -23.71 18.13 5.41
C THR A 334 -23.53 19.27 6.41
N PHE A 335 -22.33 19.85 6.49
CA PHE A 335 -22.14 21.02 7.34
C PHE A 335 -23.09 22.17 6.96
N GLU A 336 -23.35 22.39 5.67
CA GLU A 336 -24.32 23.42 5.25
C GLU A 336 -25.75 23.09 5.69
N GLN A 337 -26.15 21.82 5.68
CA GLN A 337 -27.48 21.40 6.15
C GLN A 337 -27.60 21.48 7.68
N LEU A 338 -26.52 21.21 8.41
CA LEU A 338 -26.46 21.30 9.87
C LEU A 338 -26.46 22.75 10.34
N ASN A 339 -25.69 23.62 9.67
CA ASN A 339 -25.50 25.01 10.04
C ASN A 339 -26.57 25.91 9.42
N ASN A 340 -27.83 25.75 9.86
CA ASN A 340 -28.89 26.71 9.55
C ASN A 340 -28.84 27.89 10.56
N GLN A 341 -28.51 29.09 10.08
CA GLN A 341 -28.48 30.31 10.90
C GLN A 341 -29.79 31.11 10.86
N GLU A 342 -30.80 30.65 10.13
CA GLU A 342 -32.11 31.31 10.08
C GLU A 342 -32.77 31.29 11.46
N LYS A 343 -33.22 32.47 11.89
CA LYS A 343 -33.97 32.64 13.13
C LYS A 343 -35.44 32.82 12.81
N PHE A 344 -36.31 32.25 13.64
CA PHE A 344 -37.75 32.47 13.56
C PHE A 344 -38.28 32.99 14.89
N ASP A 345 -39.41 33.71 14.83
CA ASP A 345 -40.15 34.14 16.01
C ASP A 345 -41.09 33.03 16.46
N ILE A 346 -40.85 32.48 17.65
CA ILE A 346 -41.64 31.38 18.21
C ILE A 346 -43.10 31.80 18.45
N ALA A 347 -43.36 33.10 18.69
CA ALA A 347 -44.71 33.62 18.91
C ALA A 347 -45.58 33.55 17.64
N GLN A 348 -44.95 33.59 16.46
CA GLN A 348 -45.65 33.47 15.17
C GLN A 348 -46.11 32.02 14.90
N LEU A 349 -45.40 31.02 15.43
CA LEU A 349 -45.70 29.61 15.20
C LEU A 349 -46.95 29.11 15.92
N LYS A 350 -47.37 29.79 17.00
CA LYS A 350 -48.54 29.41 17.84
C LYS A 350 -48.61 27.90 18.11
N PRO A 351 -47.54 27.28 18.65
CA PRO A 351 -47.43 25.84 18.75
C PRO A 351 -48.53 25.25 19.65
N ARG A 352 -49.12 24.14 19.21
CA ARG A 352 -50.22 23.45 19.92
C ARG A 352 -49.77 22.24 20.74
N TYR A 353 -48.57 21.73 20.48
CA TYR A 353 -47.96 20.62 21.21
C TYR A 353 -46.44 20.70 21.07
N GLY A 354 -45.71 20.03 21.98
CA GLY A 354 -44.26 19.94 21.96
C GLY A 354 -43.79 18.50 22.09
N ILE A 355 -42.64 18.20 21.51
CA ILE A 355 -41.94 16.91 21.66
C ILE A 355 -40.61 17.21 22.33
N GLY A 356 -40.34 16.56 23.46
CA GLY A 356 -39.07 16.66 24.16
C GLY A 356 -38.24 15.39 23.96
N GLY A 357 -36.95 15.55 23.72
CA GLY A 357 -35.94 14.51 23.85
C GLY A 357 -34.97 14.93 24.94
N VAL A 358 -34.57 14.01 25.82
CA VAL A 358 -33.56 14.25 26.84
C VAL A 358 -32.44 13.23 26.62
N ASP A 359 -31.22 13.72 26.49
CA ASP A 359 -30.02 12.89 26.38
C ASP A 359 -29.40 12.77 27.77
N LEU A 360 -29.46 11.57 28.35
CA LEU A 360 -28.97 11.31 29.71
C LEU A 360 -27.62 10.60 29.62
N ALA A 361 -26.60 11.18 30.23
CA ALA A 361 -25.31 10.53 30.43
C ALA A 361 -25.12 10.19 31.91
N SER A 362 -24.82 8.93 32.22
CA SER A 362 -24.40 8.51 33.56
C SER A 362 -22.88 8.40 33.62
N THR A 363 -22.23 9.30 34.34
CA THR A 363 -20.80 9.20 34.67
C THR A 363 -20.65 8.95 36.16
N THR A 364 -20.94 7.72 36.60
CA THR A 364 -20.47 7.18 37.89
C THR A 364 -20.75 5.68 37.93
N ASP A 365 -19.68 4.89 37.84
CA ASP A 365 -19.67 3.51 38.33
C ASP A 365 -19.77 3.55 39.86
N LEU A 366 -20.60 2.67 40.43
CA LEU A 366 -20.73 2.44 41.87
C LEU A 366 -20.07 1.13 42.26
#